data_AF-A0A7S1J6U8-F1
#
_entry.id   AF-A0A7S1J6U8-F1
#
_cell.length_a   1.000
_cell.length_b   1.000
_cell.length_c   1.000
_cell.angle_alpha   90.00
_cell.angle_beta   90.00
_cell.angle_gamma   90.00
#
_symmetry.space_group_name_H-M   'P 1'
#
loop_
_entity.id
_entity.type
_entity.pdbx_description
1 polymer ?
#
loop_
_entity_poly.entity_id
_entity_poly.type
_entity_poly.pdbx_seq_one_letter_code
_entity_poly.pdbx_strand_id
1 'polypeptide(L)'
;TATCGVGFYKDFSDCTGAGTADQGKCTACSATCTAGQYVDQSACDGTQTSNGYVCVECSATCGAGQYVDKSLCTGSGTSNQGQCTSCSATCTTGNFIDLSLCTGSGTSNQGQCTACSDPGCSAGQYIDQTACDGTQFSNGWTCTTCGTGLSCTANQYKQVALCTGSTNSDVSQCASCTATCTAGFYMDFSLCTGSGTTDQGQCTACAVGSACTAGQYEYRTTCDGTQTINSFTCQDCGGSLTCTAGQYVDKSLCPGSGTSDDGQCTGCSATCTTGSFIDLSMCTGSGTTNQGQCTACSDPGCSAGQYIDQSACDGTGSSNGWVCAACGTALTCTAGQYQDLSPCTGSTNADVSACVACTATCGVGFYKDFSDCTGAGTADQGKCTACSA
;
A
#
# COMPACT_ATOMS: atom_id res chain seq x y z
N THR A 1 -70.19 -90.60 -14.33
CA THR A 1 -70.01 -89.25 -13.75
C THR A 1 -69.18 -88.43 -14.72
N ALA A 2 -69.73 -87.34 -15.26
CA ALA A 2 -68.96 -86.45 -16.12
C ALA A 2 -67.83 -85.81 -15.31
N THR A 3 -66.59 -85.94 -15.77
CA THR A 3 -65.43 -85.20 -15.26
C THR A 3 -65.31 -83.91 -16.07
N CYS A 4 -65.51 -82.77 -15.44
CA CYS A 4 -65.27 -81.48 -16.07
C CYS A 4 -63.78 -81.16 -16.01
N GLY A 5 -63.24 -80.53 -17.06
CA GLY A 5 -61.88 -80.01 -17.05
C GLY A 5 -61.76 -78.74 -16.23
N VAL A 6 -60.51 -78.32 -15.95
CA VAL A 6 -60.20 -77.03 -15.32
C VAL A 6 -60.87 -75.89 -16.11
N GLY A 7 -61.48 -74.94 -15.40
CA GLY A 7 -62.27 -73.85 -15.97
C GLY A 7 -63.78 -74.12 -16.08
N PHE A 8 -64.26 -75.29 -15.63
CA PHE A 8 -65.68 -75.67 -15.64
C PHE A 8 -66.17 -76.19 -14.27
N TYR A 9 -67.45 -76.05 -13.97
CA TYR A 9 -68.13 -76.67 -12.82
C TYR A 9 -69.25 -77.61 -13.28
N LYS A 10 -69.65 -78.55 -12.42
CA LYS A 10 -70.77 -79.46 -12.68
C LYS A 10 -72.08 -78.76 -12.37
N ASP A 11 -72.82 -78.43 -13.41
CA ASP A 11 -74.12 -77.80 -13.31
C ASP A 11 -75.23 -78.84 -13.36
N PHE A 12 -76.03 -78.89 -12.30
CA PHE A 12 -77.18 -79.79 -12.16
C PHE A 12 -78.51 -79.03 -12.21
N SER A 13 -78.52 -77.76 -12.64
CA SER A 13 -79.75 -76.94 -12.72
C SER A 13 -80.82 -77.53 -13.66
N ASP A 14 -80.40 -78.33 -14.65
CA ASP A 14 -81.29 -79.03 -15.58
C ASP A 14 -81.79 -80.39 -15.06
N CYS A 15 -81.39 -80.81 -13.85
CA CYS A 15 -81.76 -82.09 -13.27
C CYS A 15 -83.16 -82.01 -12.63
N THR A 16 -84.18 -82.32 -13.43
CA THR A 16 -85.60 -82.27 -13.02
C THR A 16 -86.05 -83.47 -12.18
N GLY A 17 -85.15 -84.42 -11.87
CA GLY A 17 -85.46 -85.63 -11.10
C GLY A 17 -86.14 -86.76 -11.89
N ALA A 18 -86.32 -86.61 -13.21
CA ALA A 18 -86.95 -87.61 -14.09
C ALA A 18 -85.92 -88.23 -15.06
N GLY A 19 -85.29 -89.34 -14.67
CA GLY A 19 -84.36 -90.10 -15.53
C GLY A 19 -83.55 -91.16 -14.78
N THR A 20 -82.92 -92.10 -15.50
CA THR A 20 -82.12 -93.20 -14.92
C THR A 20 -80.61 -92.92 -14.87
N ALA A 21 -80.16 -91.75 -15.33
CA ALA A 21 -78.75 -91.33 -15.25
C ALA A 21 -78.65 -89.80 -15.17
N ASP A 22 -78.00 -89.31 -14.11
CA ASP A 22 -77.77 -87.89 -13.87
C ASP A 22 -76.54 -87.42 -14.66
N GLN A 23 -76.75 -86.63 -15.71
CA GLN A 23 -75.69 -86.09 -16.57
C GLN A 23 -75.55 -84.59 -16.32
N GLY A 24 -74.96 -84.23 -15.17
CA GLY A 24 -74.55 -82.84 -14.92
C GLY A 24 -73.73 -82.31 -16.10
N LYS A 25 -74.06 -81.11 -16.56
CA LYS A 25 -73.36 -80.44 -17.67
C LYS A 25 -72.14 -79.73 -17.14
N CYS A 26 -71.04 -79.72 -17.88
CA CYS A 26 -69.91 -78.87 -17.56
C CYS A 26 -70.20 -77.44 -18.03
N THR A 27 -70.49 -76.54 -17.09
CA THR A 27 -70.67 -75.12 -17.36
C THR A 27 -69.37 -74.39 -17.09
N ALA A 28 -68.95 -73.51 -18.01
CA ALA A 28 -67.72 -72.73 -17.83
C ALA A 28 -67.86 -71.82 -16.61
N CYS A 29 -66.84 -71.80 -15.75
CA CYS A 29 -66.75 -70.75 -14.74
C CYS A 29 -66.50 -69.44 -15.46
N SER A 30 -67.48 -68.53 -15.40
CA SER A 30 -67.36 -67.20 -15.98
C SER A 30 -67.75 -66.16 -14.94
N ALA A 31 -66.97 -65.09 -14.90
CA ALA A 31 -67.18 -63.95 -14.05
C ALA A 31 -66.55 -62.71 -14.66
N THR A 32 -67.11 -61.57 -14.33
CA THR A 32 -66.46 -60.28 -14.49
C THR A 32 -66.13 -59.76 -13.11
N CYS A 33 -64.84 -59.70 -12.80
CA CYS A 33 -64.37 -59.02 -11.60
C CYS A 33 -64.39 -57.50 -11.82
N THR A 34 -64.26 -56.72 -10.74
CA THR A 34 -64.09 -55.28 -10.87
C THR A 34 -62.70 -54.93 -11.40
N ALA A 35 -62.54 -53.75 -11.99
CA ALA A 35 -61.23 -53.24 -12.41
C ALA A 35 -60.24 -53.26 -11.23
N GLY A 36 -58.99 -53.68 -11.50
CA GLY A 36 -57.95 -53.92 -10.51
C GLY A 36 -57.83 -55.38 -10.04
N GLN A 37 -58.67 -56.28 -10.54
CA GLN A 37 -58.67 -57.71 -10.22
C GLN A 37 -58.56 -58.59 -11.47
N TYR A 38 -58.20 -59.85 -11.27
CA TYR A 38 -58.27 -60.92 -12.28
C TYR A 38 -59.09 -62.10 -11.74
N VAL A 39 -59.62 -62.90 -12.67
CA VAL A 39 -60.38 -64.11 -12.34
C VAL A 39 -59.40 -65.25 -12.05
N ASP A 40 -59.27 -65.65 -10.79
CA ASP A 40 -58.55 -66.87 -10.45
C ASP A 40 -59.47 -68.08 -10.63
N GLN A 41 -59.13 -68.90 -11.62
CA GLN A 41 -59.85 -70.13 -11.96
C GLN A 41 -59.28 -71.35 -11.22
N SER A 42 -58.32 -71.19 -10.31
CA SER A 42 -57.75 -72.28 -9.51
C SER A 42 -58.80 -73.04 -8.69
N ALA A 43 -59.83 -72.34 -8.22
CA ALA A 43 -60.98 -72.91 -7.52
C ALA A 43 -62.04 -73.51 -8.47
N CYS A 44 -61.81 -73.42 -9.79
CA CYS A 44 -62.64 -74.02 -10.81
C CYS A 44 -61.97 -75.25 -11.44
N ASP A 45 -61.75 -76.30 -10.65
CA ASP A 45 -60.97 -77.48 -11.06
C ASP A 45 -61.81 -78.62 -11.68
N GLY A 46 -63.14 -78.45 -11.75
CA GLY A 46 -64.07 -79.43 -12.32
C GLY A 46 -64.71 -80.36 -11.29
N THR A 47 -64.37 -80.22 -10.01
CA THR A 47 -64.94 -81.03 -8.92
C THR A 47 -66.18 -80.40 -8.29
N GLN A 48 -66.26 -79.07 -8.33
CA GLN A 48 -67.29 -78.25 -7.71
C GLN A 48 -68.61 -78.25 -8.50
N THR A 49 -69.72 -78.00 -7.80
CA THR A 49 -71.08 -78.02 -8.36
C THR A 49 -71.70 -76.62 -8.54
N SER A 50 -70.89 -75.58 -8.40
CA SER A 50 -71.29 -74.18 -8.53
C SER A 50 -70.14 -73.36 -9.14
N ASN A 51 -70.45 -72.19 -9.69
CA ASN A 51 -69.46 -71.29 -10.26
C ASN A 51 -68.49 -70.81 -9.16
N GLY A 52 -67.29 -71.39 -9.12
CA GLY A 52 -66.33 -71.30 -8.00
C GLY A 52 -65.15 -70.36 -8.24
N TYR A 53 -65.31 -69.31 -9.04
CA TYR A 53 -64.22 -68.35 -9.27
C TYR A 53 -63.93 -67.49 -8.04
N VAL A 54 -62.70 -66.98 -7.95
CA VAL A 54 -62.31 -65.98 -6.95
C VAL A 54 -61.74 -64.77 -7.69
N CYS A 55 -62.22 -63.58 -7.35
CA CYS A 55 -61.60 -62.35 -7.84
C CYS A 55 -60.38 -62.03 -6.98
N VAL A 56 -59.20 -62.07 -7.58
CA VAL A 56 -57.93 -61.82 -6.90
C VAL A 56 -57.42 -60.45 -7.32
N GLU A 57 -56.97 -59.65 -6.35
CA GLU A 57 -56.32 -58.38 -6.64
C GLU A 57 -55.06 -58.58 -7.48
N CYS A 58 -54.91 -57.77 -8.52
CA CYS A 58 -53.63 -57.69 -9.19
C CYS A 58 -52.58 -57.12 -8.26
N SER A 59 -51.42 -57.74 -8.24
CA SER A 59 -50.31 -57.37 -7.37
C SER A 59 -49.00 -57.52 -8.12
N ALA A 60 -48.04 -56.66 -7.81
CA ALA A 60 -46.66 -56.84 -8.25
C ALA A 60 -45.76 -56.48 -7.07
N THR A 61 -44.60 -57.13 -6.99
CA THR A 61 -43.57 -56.72 -6.04
C THR A 61 -42.68 -55.71 -6.75
N CYS A 62 -42.88 -54.42 -6.45
CA CYS A 62 -42.15 -53.33 -7.09
C CYS A 62 -41.02 -52.80 -6.21
N GLY A 63 -39.98 -52.27 -6.84
CA GLY A 63 -38.90 -51.59 -6.14
C GLY A 63 -39.29 -50.17 -5.70
N ALA A 64 -38.42 -49.56 -4.89
CA ALA A 64 -38.53 -48.12 -4.59
C ALA A 64 -38.49 -47.29 -5.88
N GLY A 65 -39.30 -46.23 -5.96
CA GLY A 65 -39.49 -45.41 -7.15
C GLY A 65 -40.54 -45.93 -8.13
N GLN A 66 -41.26 -47.02 -7.80
CA GLN A 66 -42.31 -47.60 -8.64
C GLN A 66 -43.63 -47.80 -7.87
N TYR A 67 -44.73 -47.95 -8.60
CA TYR A 67 -46.04 -48.34 -8.09
C TYR A 67 -46.63 -49.48 -8.92
N VAL A 68 -47.58 -50.21 -8.34
CA VAL A 68 -48.32 -51.27 -9.04
C VAL A 68 -49.41 -50.64 -9.90
N ASP A 69 -49.20 -50.62 -11.21
CA ASP A 69 -50.22 -50.21 -12.17
C ASP A 69 -51.23 -51.33 -12.36
N LYS A 70 -52.41 -51.13 -11.76
CA LYS A 70 -53.56 -52.03 -11.84
C LYS A 70 -54.45 -51.74 -13.06
N SER A 71 -54.17 -50.70 -13.87
CA SER A 71 -55.02 -50.31 -15.00
C SER A 71 -55.11 -51.39 -16.09
N LEU A 72 -54.09 -52.25 -16.18
CA LEU A 72 -54.07 -53.41 -17.07
C LEU A 72 -55.00 -54.54 -16.59
N CYS A 73 -55.42 -54.52 -15.32
CA CYS A 73 -56.34 -55.50 -14.78
C CYS A 73 -57.78 -55.05 -14.98
N THR A 74 -58.32 -55.40 -16.15
CA THR A 74 -59.67 -55.03 -16.59
C THR A 74 -60.80 -55.81 -15.91
N GLY A 75 -60.48 -56.82 -15.09
CA GLY A 75 -61.47 -57.70 -14.45
C GLY A 75 -61.91 -58.90 -15.29
N SER A 76 -61.45 -59.02 -16.55
CA SER A 76 -61.80 -60.11 -17.48
C SER A 76 -60.64 -61.08 -17.79
N GLY A 77 -59.41 -60.76 -17.36
CA GLY A 77 -58.25 -61.64 -17.49
C GLY A 77 -58.24 -62.77 -16.45
N THR A 78 -57.55 -63.87 -16.77
CA THR A 78 -57.38 -65.04 -15.87
C THR A 78 -56.00 -65.11 -15.20
N SER A 79 -55.22 -64.04 -15.30
CA SER A 79 -53.86 -63.96 -14.75
C SER A 79 -53.60 -62.57 -14.18
N ASN A 80 -52.65 -62.51 -13.25
CA ASN A 80 -52.20 -61.27 -12.64
C ASN A 80 -51.45 -60.41 -13.68
N GLN A 81 -52.04 -59.28 -14.04
CA GLN A 81 -51.47 -58.32 -15.01
C GLN A 81 -50.95 -57.05 -14.33
N GLY A 82 -50.83 -57.03 -12.99
CA GLY A 82 -50.20 -55.92 -12.28
C GLY A 82 -48.76 -55.74 -12.75
N GLN A 83 -48.39 -54.53 -13.16
CA GLN A 83 -47.03 -54.20 -13.60
C GLN A 83 -46.45 -53.09 -12.75
N CYS A 84 -45.12 -53.07 -12.64
CA CYS A 84 -44.42 -51.99 -11.95
C CYS A 84 -44.19 -50.82 -12.91
N THR A 85 -44.80 -49.69 -12.60
CA THR A 85 -44.65 -48.44 -13.36
C THR A 85 -43.86 -47.45 -12.52
N SER A 86 -42.90 -46.76 -13.14
CA SER A 86 -42.13 -45.72 -12.45
C SER A 86 -43.03 -44.58 -12.00
N CYS A 87 -42.85 -44.14 -10.75
CA CYS A 87 -43.40 -42.86 -10.34
C CYS A 87 -42.72 -41.72 -11.10
N SER A 88 -43.49 -40.68 -11.37
CA SER A 88 -43.01 -39.51 -12.09
C SER A 88 -43.83 -38.28 -11.67
N ALA A 89 -43.24 -37.10 -11.79
CA ALA A 89 -43.95 -35.85 -11.66
C ALA A 89 -43.41 -34.88 -12.71
N THR A 90 -44.25 -33.97 -13.18
CA THR A 90 -43.81 -32.84 -13.99
C THR A 90 -43.71 -31.64 -13.08
N CYS A 91 -42.48 -31.25 -12.73
CA CYS A 91 -42.23 -30.15 -11.82
C CYS A 91 -41.79 -28.88 -12.58
N THR A 92 -42.13 -27.72 -12.03
CA THR A 92 -41.62 -26.44 -12.54
C THR A 92 -40.23 -26.16 -11.96
N THR A 93 -39.45 -25.32 -12.66
CA THR A 93 -38.16 -24.79 -12.17
C THR A 93 -38.27 -24.32 -10.72
N GLY A 94 -37.26 -24.63 -9.91
CA GLY A 94 -37.26 -24.41 -8.46
C GLY A 94 -37.76 -25.59 -7.62
N ASN A 95 -38.15 -26.72 -8.25
CA ASN A 95 -38.56 -27.94 -7.56
C ASN A 95 -37.80 -29.17 -8.09
N PHE A 96 -37.77 -30.24 -7.31
CA PHE A 96 -37.30 -31.57 -7.71
C PHE A 96 -38.41 -32.62 -7.51
N ILE A 97 -38.26 -33.76 -8.18
CA ILE A 97 -39.17 -34.90 -8.09
C ILE A 97 -38.82 -35.71 -6.84
N ASP A 98 -39.65 -35.65 -5.81
CA ASP A 98 -39.54 -36.48 -4.62
C ASP A 98 -40.27 -37.81 -4.83
N LEU A 99 -39.51 -38.90 -4.75
CA LEU A 99 -39.99 -40.27 -4.85
C LEU A 99 -40.07 -40.98 -3.49
N SER A 100 -39.89 -40.27 -2.37
CA SER A 100 -39.90 -40.84 -1.02
C SER A 100 -41.21 -41.55 -0.66
N LEU A 101 -42.32 -41.07 -1.22
CA LEU A 101 -43.64 -41.69 -1.06
C LEU A 101 -43.85 -42.88 -2.01
N CYS A 102 -43.03 -43.02 -3.04
CA CYS A 102 -43.12 -44.09 -4.02
C CYS A 102 -42.33 -45.34 -3.55
N THR A 103 -42.88 -46.04 -2.56
CA THR A 103 -42.19 -47.14 -1.87
C THR A 103 -42.28 -48.51 -2.56
N GLY A 104 -43.00 -48.63 -3.68
CA GLY A 104 -43.29 -49.92 -4.32
C GLY A 104 -44.58 -50.61 -3.87
N SER A 105 -45.21 -50.16 -2.77
CA SER A 105 -46.42 -50.77 -2.20
C SER A 105 -47.73 -50.08 -2.60
N GLY A 106 -47.65 -48.91 -3.24
CA GLY A 106 -48.81 -48.15 -3.70
C GLY A 106 -49.36 -48.64 -5.06
N THR A 107 -50.59 -48.22 -5.39
CA THR A 107 -51.25 -48.53 -6.67
C THR A 107 -51.45 -47.30 -7.55
N SER A 108 -50.78 -46.20 -7.22
CA SER A 108 -50.88 -44.93 -7.94
C SER A 108 -49.54 -44.24 -7.98
N ASN A 109 -49.36 -43.37 -8.98
CA ASN A 109 -48.19 -42.50 -9.06
C ASN A 109 -48.17 -41.52 -7.88
N GLN A 110 -47.18 -41.65 -7.01
CA GLN A 110 -46.98 -40.81 -5.82
C GLN A 110 -45.75 -39.90 -5.94
N GLY A 111 -45.21 -39.70 -7.15
CA GLY A 111 -44.19 -38.68 -7.38
C GLY A 111 -44.75 -37.30 -7.04
N GLN A 112 -44.01 -36.52 -6.25
CA GLN A 112 -44.40 -35.18 -5.84
C GLN A 112 -43.31 -34.17 -6.16
N CYS A 113 -43.69 -32.89 -6.30
CA CYS A 113 -42.73 -31.81 -6.47
C CYS A 113 -42.39 -31.22 -5.11
N THR A 114 -41.11 -31.26 -4.76
CA THR A 114 -40.58 -30.67 -3.54
C THR A 114 -39.69 -29.48 -3.91
N ALA A 115 -39.88 -28.34 -3.25
CA ALA A 115 -39.08 -27.15 -3.49
C ALA A 115 -37.60 -27.44 -3.21
N CYS A 116 -36.72 -26.96 -4.10
CA CYS A 116 -35.31 -26.87 -3.77
C CYS A 116 -35.12 -25.86 -2.64
N SER A 117 -34.14 -26.12 -1.80
CA SER A 117 -33.87 -25.33 -0.61
C SER A 117 -32.39 -25.07 -0.46
N ASP A 118 -32.05 -24.02 0.29
CA ASP A 118 -30.68 -23.61 0.55
C ASP A 118 -29.87 -24.80 1.13
N PRO A 119 -28.80 -25.24 0.46
CA PRO A 119 -27.95 -26.32 0.95
C PRO A 119 -27.08 -25.93 2.16
N GLY A 120 -27.07 -24.66 2.58
CA GLY A 120 -26.29 -24.15 3.72
C GLY A 120 -24.83 -23.87 3.37
N CYS A 121 -24.60 -23.05 2.34
CA CYS A 121 -23.25 -22.78 1.84
C CYS A 121 -22.40 -21.99 2.84
N SER A 122 -21.09 -22.25 2.82
CA SER A 122 -20.11 -21.57 3.68
C SER A 122 -19.64 -20.25 3.07
N ALA A 123 -19.00 -19.40 3.89
CA ALA A 123 -18.31 -18.21 3.40
C ALA A 123 -17.27 -18.60 2.32
N GLY A 124 -17.21 -17.81 1.24
CA GLY A 124 -16.43 -18.12 0.04
C GLY A 124 -17.18 -18.97 -1.01
N GLN A 125 -18.47 -19.24 -0.81
CA GLN A 125 -19.32 -19.97 -1.75
C GLN A 125 -20.60 -19.19 -2.08
N TYR A 126 -21.22 -19.52 -3.20
CA TYR A 126 -22.56 -19.07 -3.59
C TYR A 126 -23.46 -20.27 -3.91
N ILE A 127 -24.78 -20.05 -3.85
CA ILE A 127 -25.82 -21.04 -4.15
C ILE A 127 -26.01 -21.09 -5.67
N ASP A 128 -25.62 -22.20 -6.29
CA ASP A 128 -25.90 -22.49 -7.69
C ASP A 128 -27.25 -23.19 -7.80
N GLN A 129 -28.23 -22.48 -8.38
CA GLN A 129 -29.60 -22.95 -8.53
C GLN A 129 -29.86 -23.59 -9.90
N THR A 130 -28.87 -23.64 -10.78
CA THR A 130 -29.06 -23.99 -12.20
C THR A 130 -29.54 -25.42 -12.42
N ALA A 131 -29.14 -26.36 -11.55
CA ALA A 131 -29.54 -27.76 -11.65
C ALA A 131 -30.91 -28.06 -11.01
N CYS A 132 -31.63 -27.07 -10.48
CA CYS A 132 -32.98 -27.24 -9.99
C CYS A 132 -34.05 -26.86 -11.03
N ASP A 133 -34.11 -27.63 -12.12
CA ASP A 133 -34.93 -27.31 -13.28
C ASP A 133 -36.30 -28.03 -13.32
N GLY A 134 -36.52 -28.99 -12.43
CA GLY A 134 -37.76 -29.78 -12.35
C GLY A 134 -37.63 -31.21 -12.87
N THR A 135 -36.46 -31.60 -13.37
CA THR A 135 -36.21 -32.93 -13.95
C THR A 135 -35.43 -33.89 -13.04
N GLN A 136 -34.81 -33.35 -12.00
CA GLN A 136 -33.96 -34.07 -11.05
C GLN A 136 -34.77 -34.69 -9.90
N PHE A 137 -34.22 -35.75 -9.28
CA PHE A 137 -34.87 -36.51 -8.18
C PHE A 137 -34.40 -36.12 -6.76
N SER A 138 -33.64 -35.03 -6.64
CA SER A 138 -33.09 -34.55 -5.37
C SER A 138 -32.85 -33.05 -5.44
N ASN A 139 -32.53 -32.41 -4.30
CA ASN A 139 -32.23 -30.98 -4.29
C ASN A 139 -31.09 -30.65 -5.26
N GLY A 140 -31.42 -29.89 -6.31
CA GLY A 140 -30.47 -29.50 -7.36
C GLY A 140 -29.64 -28.26 -7.00
N TRP A 141 -29.93 -27.59 -5.88
CA TRP A 141 -29.10 -26.46 -5.44
C TRP A 141 -27.79 -26.97 -4.86
N THR A 142 -26.68 -26.38 -5.30
CA THR A 142 -25.33 -26.77 -4.85
C THR A 142 -24.53 -25.54 -4.42
N CYS A 143 -23.45 -25.77 -3.66
CA CYS A 143 -22.53 -24.70 -3.27
C CYS A 143 -21.35 -24.65 -4.22
N THR A 144 -21.21 -23.54 -4.93
CA THR A 144 -20.11 -23.33 -5.86
C THR A 144 -19.10 -22.34 -5.28
N THR A 145 -17.81 -22.62 -5.50
CA THR A 145 -16.71 -21.78 -4.98
C THR A 145 -16.66 -20.46 -5.74
N CYS A 146 -16.61 -19.37 -4.99
CA CYS A 146 -16.51 -18.02 -5.54
C CYS A 146 -15.13 -17.73 -6.14
N GLY A 147 -15.10 -16.99 -7.26
CA GLY A 147 -13.86 -16.51 -7.87
C GLY A 147 -13.08 -17.57 -8.66
N THR A 148 -13.68 -18.75 -8.90
CA THR A 148 -13.06 -19.87 -9.63
C THR A 148 -12.71 -19.48 -11.08
N GLY A 149 -13.54 -18.65 -11.73
CA GLY A 149 -13.29 -18.12 -13.08
C GLY A 149 -12.75 -16.68 -13.13
N LEU A 150 -12.67 -16.00 -11.98
CA LEU A 150 -12.23 -14.61 -11.92
C LEU A 150 -10.71 -14.51 -12.11
N SER A 151 -10.26 -13.71 -13.06
CA SER A 151 -8.84 -13.43 -13.29
C SER A 151 -8.57 -11.94 -13.03
N CYS A 152 -7.78 -11.64 -12.01
CA CYS A 152 -7.38 -10.28 -11.65
C CYS A 152 -6.00 -9.93 -12.20
N THR A 153 -5.73 -8.65 -12.43
CA THR A 153 -4.41 -8.21 -12.91
C THR A 153 -3.42 -8.06 -11.75
N ALA A 154 -2.15 -7.79 -12.08
CA ALA A 154 -1.16 -7.42 -11.07
C ALA A 154 -1.65 -6.22 -10.23
N ASN A 155 -1.21 -6.17 -8.97
CA ASN A 155 -1.63 -5.23 -7.92
C ASN A 155 -3.10 -5.39 -7.46
N GLN A 156 -3.74 -6.53 -7.74
CA GLN A 156 -5.09 -6.83 -7.29
C GLN A 156 -5.17 -8.18 -6.57
N TYR A 157 -6.28 -8.38 -5.85
CA TYR A 157 -6.67 -9.65 -5.24
C TYR A 157 -8.16 -9.92 -5.47
N LYS A 158 -8.55 -11.19 -5.32
CA LYS A 158 -9.94 -11.64 -5.46
C LYS A 158 -10.71 -11.41 -4.15
N GLN A 159 -11.77 -10.61 -4.18
CA GLN A 159 -12.65 -10.42 -3.03
C GLN A 159 -13.71 -11.51 -2.90
N VAL A 160 -13.27 -12.74 -2.61
CA VAL A 160 -14.19 -13.88 -2.39
C VAL A 160 -14.98 -13.76 -1.07
N ALA A 161 -14.54 -12.89 -0.15
CA ALA A 161 -15.23 -12.63 1.11
C ALA A 161 -16.60 -11.95 0.93
N LEU A 162 -16.88 -11.38 -0.27
CA LEU A 162 -18.21 -10.88 -0.62
C LEU A 162 -19.24 -12.02 -0.74
N CYS A 163 -18.77 -13.25 -0.96
CA CYS A 163 -19.61 -14.43 -0.94
C CYS A 163 -19.82 -14.88 0.50
N THR A 164 -20.96 -14.52 1.05
CA THR A 164 -21.37 -14.85 2.42
C THR A 164 -21.93 -16.26 2.57
N GLY A 165 -22.08 -17.02 1.47
CA GLY A 165 -22.82 -18.29 1.44
C GLY A 165 -24.32 -18.12 1.15
N SER A 166 -24.84 -16.90 1.08
CA SER A 166 -26.27 -16.62 0.87
C SER A 166 -26.61 -16.01 -0.49
N THR A 167 -25.62 -15.74 -1.34
CA THR A 167 -25.83 -15.20 -2.69
C THR A 167 -26.16 -16.32 -3.67
N ASN A 168 -26.93 -16.02 -4.72
CA ASN A 168 -27.31 -16.97 -5.77
C ASN A 168 -26.44 -16.89 -7.04
N SER A 169 -25.32 -16.19 -6.96
CA SER A 169 -24.37 -16.00 -8.04
C SER A 169 -22.98 -15.68 -7.48
N ASP A 170 -21.95 -15.85 -8.31
CA ASP A 170 -20.60 -15.42 -8.00
C ASP A 170 -20.55 -13.89 -7.96
N VAL A 171 -20.41 -13.33 -6.76
CA VAL A 171 -20.26 -11.88 -6.52
C VAL A 171 -18.80 -11.48 -6.32
N SER A 172 -17.85 -12.39 -6.58
CA SER A 172 -16.43 -12.08 -6.49
C SER A 172 -16.04 -11.01 -7.49
N GLN A 173 -15.21 -10.09 -7.03
CA GLN A 173 -14.64 -9.04 -7.86
C GLN A 173 -13.16 -8.86 -7.57
N CYS A 174 -12.45 -8.22 -8.49
CA CYS A 174 -11.07 -7.81 -8.26
C CYS A 174 -11.06 -6.50 -7.49
N ALA A 175 -10.22 -6.43 -6.47
CA ALA A 175 -9.93 -5.18 -5.78
C ALA A 175 -8.43 -4.91 -5.80
N SER A 176 -8.08 -3.63 -5.91
CA SER A 176 -6.69 -3.19 -5.77
C SER A 176 -6.18 -3.52 -4.39
N CYS A 177 -4.94 -3.96 -4.31
CA CYS A 177 -4.24 -4.04 -3.04
C CYS A 177 -3.99 -2.64 -2.48
N THR A 178 -3.95 -2.56 -1.16
CA THR A 178 -3.77 -1.32 -0.43
C THR A 178 -2.68 -1.46 0.60
N ALA A 179 -1.97 -0.36 0.84
CA ALA A 179 -1.00 -0.24 1.92
C ALA A 179 -1.02 1.20 2.41
N THR A 180 -0.70 1.42 3.68
CA THR A 180 -0.49 2.76 4.23
C THR A 180 0.83 2.73 4.97
N CYS A 181 1.82 3.45 4.43
CA CYS A 181 3.20 3.38 4.89
C CYS A 181 3.63 4.68 5.53
N THR A 182 4.56 4.60 6.49
CA THR A 182 5.22 5.77 7.06
C THR A 182 6.42 6.18 6.21
N ALA A 183 6.91 7.42 6.41
CA ALA A 183 8.16 7.86 5.79
C ALA A 183 9.31 6.88 6.05
N GLY A 184 10.15 6.67 5.04
CA GLY A 184 11.22 5.65 5.02
C GLY A 184 10.82 4.33 4.33
N PHE A 185 9.54 4.16 3.98
CA PHE A 185 9.00 2.97 3.31
C PHE A 185 8.29 3.34 2.01
N TYR A 186 8.17 2.38 1.10
CA TYR A 186 7.32 2.46 -0.10
C TYR A 186 6.28 1.34 -0.08
N MET A 187 5.18 1.54 -0.81
CA MET A 187 4.10 0.54 -0.93
C MET A 187 4.54 -0.56 -1.90
N ASP A 188 4.60 -1.79 -1.42
CA ASP A 188 4.98 -2.96 -2.20
C ASP A 188 3.77 -3.85 -2.43
N PHE A 189 3.39 -3.98 -3.71
CA PHE A 189 2.29 -4.82 -4.18
C PHE A 189 2.79 -6.04 -4.97
N SER A 190 4.08 -6.37 -4.89
CA SER A 190 4.66 -7.51 -5.61
C SER A 190 4.03 -8.86 -5.26
N LEU A 191 3.52 -8.99 -4.03
CA LEU A 191 2.77 -10.17 -3.58
C LEU A 191 1.32 -10.19 -4.09
N CYS A 192 0.81 -9.07 -4.58
CA CYS A 192 -0.51 -8.97 -5.20
C CYS A 192 -0.47 -9.36 -6.68
N THR A 193 -0.35 -10.66 -6.91
CA THR A 193 -0.23 -11.26 -8.25
C THR A 193 -1.55 -11.37 -9.01
N GLY A 194 -2.69 -11.04 -8.37
CA GLY A 194 -4.03 -11.29 -8.93
C GLY A 194 -4.61 -12.68 -8.63
N SER A 195 -3.83 -13.60 -8.04
CA SER A 195 -4.29 -14.96 -7.70
C SER A 195 -4.75 -15.14 -6.25
N GLY A 196 -4.31 -14.25 -5.35
CA GLY A 196 -4.65 -14.30 -3.92
C GLY A 196 -6.09 -13.86 -3.61
N THR A 197 -6.58 -14.25 -2.43
CA THR A 197 -7.94 -13.90 -1.93
C THR A 197 -7.92 -12.85 -0.81
N THR A 198 -6.74 -12.35 -0.45
CA THR A 198 -6.52 -11.37 0.61
C THR A 198 -5.71 -10.21 0.08
N ASP A 199 -5.89 -9.03 0.66
CA ASP A 199 -4.99 -7.91 0.40
C ASP A 199 -3.59 -8.26 0.94
N GLN A 200 -2.58 -8.20 0.08
CA GLN A 200 -1.19 -8.48 0.41
C GLN A 200 -0.29 -7.26 0.17
N GLY A 201 -0.88 -6.07 0.08
CA GLY A 201 -0.10 -4.84 0.09
C GLY A 201 0.67 -4.70 1.40
N GLN A 202 1.95 -4.37 1.28
CA GLN A 202 2.84 -4.22 2.44
C GLN A 202 3.74 -3.00 2.28
N CYS A 203 4.40 -2.61 3.37
CA CYS A 203 5.38 -1.53 3.37
C CYS A 203 6.78 -2.13 3.34
N THR A 204 7.52 -1.86 2.28
CA THR A 204 8.91 -2.30 2.14
C THR A 204 9.84 -1.12 2.42
N ALA A 205 10.87 -1.35 3.23
CA ALA A 205 11.84 -0.30 3.54
C ALA A 205 12.53 0.13 2.25
N CYS A 206 12.66 1.44 2.05
CA CYS A 206 13.39 1.94 0.91
C CYS A 206 14.86 1.53 1.03
N ALA A 207 15.40 1.00 -0.08
CA ALA A 207 16.79 0.63 -0.12
C ALA A 207 17.66 1.85 0.18
N VAL A 208 18.73 1.64 0.94
CA VAL A 208 19.79 2.64 1.03
C VAL A 208 20.51 2.61 -0.31
N GLY A 209 20.65 3.78 -0.92
CA GLY A 209 21.35 3.89 -2.18
C GLY A 209 22.78 3.39 -2.05
N SER A 210 23.39 3.04 -3.18
CA SER A 210 24.84 3.07 -3.24
C SER A 210 25.20 4.53 -2.96
N ALA A 211 25.88 4.81 -1.84
CA ALA A 211 26.09 6.15 -1.32
C ALA A 211 26.38 7.17 -2.43
N CYS A 212 25.69 8.31 -2.41
CA CYS A 212 25.97 9.43 -3.31
C CYS A 212 27.43 9.88 -3.16
N THR A 213 27.94 10.63 -4.13
CA THR A 213 29.30 11.20 -4.00
C THR A 213 29.33 12.25 -2.89
N ALA A 214 30.49 12.42 -2.25
CA ALA A 214 30.69 13.48 -1.26
C ALA A 214 30.24 14.85 -1.80
N GLY A 215 29.55 15.63 -0.97
CA GLY A 215 28.89 16.89 -1.36
C GLY A 215 27.45 16.75 -1.82
N GLN A 216 26.90 15.53 -1.78
CA GLN A 216 25.50 15.23 -2.09
C GLN A 216 24.82 14.46 -0.95
N TYR A 217 23.50 14.41 -0.99
CA TYR A 217 22.66 13.60 -0.09
C TYR A 217 21.62 12.80 -0.87
N GLU A 218 21.14 11.70 -0.28
CA GLU A 218 20.07 10.89 -0.84
C GLU A 218 18.72 11.60 -0.63
N TYR A 219 18.19 12.20 -1.70
CA TYR A 219 16.85 12.76 -1.70
C TYR A 219 15.83 11.69 -2.09
N ARG A 220 14.95 11.35 -1.14
CA ARG A 220 13.99 10.27 -1.28
C ARG A 220 12.57 10.82 -1.48
N THR A 221 12.28 11.30 -2.70
CA THR A 221 10.92 11.77 -3.04
C THR A 221 9.85 10.69 -3.03
N THR A 222 10.24 9.42 -3.19
CA THR A 222 9.31 8.30 -3.35
C THR A 222 9.21 7.41 -2.11
N CYS A 223 9.87 7.79 -1.02
CA CYS A 223 9.86 7.07 0.27
C CYS A 223 9.11 7.84 1.36
N ASP A 224 8.12 8.62 0.97
CA ASP A 224 7.21 9.30 1.89
C ASP A 224 6.05 8.40 2.35
N GLY A 225 6.02 7.15 1.89
CA GLY A 225 4.97 6.18 2.16
C GLY A 225 3.80 6.20 1.16
N THR A 226 3.85 7.03 0.11
CA THR A 226 2.74 7.21 -0.84
C THR A 226 2.97 6.58 -2.21
N GLN A 227 4.20 6.17 -2.53
CA GLN A 227 4.57 5.65 -3.84
C GLN A 227 4.84 4.15 -3.83
N THR A 228 4.82 3.52 -5.01
CA THR A 228 5.06 2.08 -5.21
C THR A 228 6.46 1.75 -5.73
N ILE A 229 7.32 2.77 -5.85
CA ILE A 229 8.62 2.65 -6.49
C ILE A 229 9.69 2.96 -5.44
N ASN A 230 10.63 2.04 -5.30
CA ASN A 230 11.87 2.27 -4.56
C ASN A 230 12.83 3.09 -5.43
N SER A 231 12.81 4.41 -5.30
CA SER A 231 13.77 5.28 -5.99
C SER A 231 14.36 6.32 -5.06
N PHE A 232 15.59 6.72 -5.36
CA PHE A 232 16.23 7.88 -4.74
C PHE A 232 16.98 8.63 -5.83
N THR A 233 17.21 9.91 -5.61
CA THR A 233 18.10 10.73 -6.43
C THR A 233 19.15 11.37 -5.53
N CYS A 234 20.36 11.56 -6.04
CA CYS A 234 21.38 12.33 -5.34
C CYS A 234 21.11 13.82 -5.60
N GLN A 235 21.00 14.61 -4.53
CA GLN A 235 20.90 16.05 -4.61
C GLN A 235 22.14 16.71 -4.01
N ASP A 236 22.54 17.83 -4.61
CA ASP A 236 23.64 18.65 -4.10
C ASP A 236 23.27 19.28 -2.76
N CYS A 237 24.16 19.16 -1.79
CA CYS A 237 24.00 19.85 -0.52
C CYS A 237 24.16 21.36 -0.65
N GLY A 238 23.35 22.10 0.11
CA GLY A 238 23.31 23.54 0.10
C GLY A 238 22.87 24.14 -1.24
N GLY A 239 22.25 23.36 -2.13
CA GLY A 239 21.78 23.83 -3.44
C GLY A 239 20.73 24.95 -3.33
N SER A 240 20.06 25.07 -2.18
CA SER A 240 19.11 26.14 -1.87
C SER A 240 19.66 27.19 -0.90
N LEU A 241 20.86 26.97 -0.35
CA LEU A 241 21.43 27.81 0.70
C LEU A 241 22.11 29.03 0.08
N THR A 242 21.68 30.22 0.51
CA THR A 242 22.36 31.48 0.16
C THR A 242 23.11 31.97 1.39
N CYS A 243 24.45 32.00 1.31
CA CYS A 243 25.27 32.51 2.40
C CYS A 243 25.49 34.02 2.27
N THR A 244 25.77 34.69 3.39
CA THR A 244 26.14 36.11 3.37
C THR A 244 27.57 36.30 2.85
N ALA A 245 27.91 37.52 2.41
CA ALA A 245 29.29 37.87 2.06
C ALA A 245 30.25 37.55 3.22
N GLY A 246 31.43 37.03 2.89
CA GLY A 246 32.41 36.49 3.84
C GLY A 246 32.25 35.00 4.15
N GLN A 247 31.28 34.30 3.54
CA GLN A 247 31.04 32.86 3.75
C GLN A 247 31.01 32.07 2.43
N TYR A 248 31.06 30.75 2.53
CA TYR A 248 30.86 29.79 1.43
C TYR A 248 29.97 28.63 1.89
N VAL A 249 29.35 27.92 0.93
CA VAL A 249 28.57 26.70 1.21
C VAL A 249 29.54 25.54 1.39
N ASP A 250 29.69 25.05 2.62
CA ASP A 250 30.51 23.91 2.92
C ASP A 250 29.78 22.60 2.65
N LYS A 251 30.07 22.02 1.49
CA LYS A 251 29.52 20.72 1.07
C LYS A 251 30.22 19.53 1.74
N SER A 252 31.35 19.73 2.44
CA SER A 252 32.10 18.62 3.05
C SER A 252 31.35 17.95 4.21
N LEU A 253 30.37 18.65 4.78
CA LEU A 253 29.47 18.13 5.80
C LEU A 253 28.49 17.08 5.27
N CYS A 254 28.40 16.93 3.94
CA CYS A 254 27.61 15.89 3.29
C CYS A 254 28.48 14.73 2.82
N PRO A 255 28.53 13.62 3.58
CA PRO A 255 29.40 12.49 3.25
C PRO A 255 28.91 11.67 2.05
N GLY A 256 27.72 11.96 1.50
CA GLY A 256 27.11 11.17 0.42
C GLY A 256 26.16 10.06 0.89
N SER A 257 26.20 9.69 2.18
CA SER A 257 25.37 8.62 2.76
C SER A 257 24.19 9.13 3.61
N GLY A 258 24.04 10.45 3.74
CA GLY A 258 22.96 11.08 4.51
C GLY A 258 21.69 11.24 3.69
N THR A 259 20.55 11.44 4.37
CA THR A 259 19.24 11.72 3.74
C THR A 259 18.78 13.17 3.94
N SER A 260 19.62 14.02 4.53
CA SER A 260 19.36 15.43 4.80
C SER A 260 20.34 16.33 4.07
N ASP A 261 19.88 17.52 3.72
CA ASP A 261 20.76 18.60 3.28
C ASP A 261 21.51 19.17 4.49
N ASP A 262 22.71 18.65 4.71
CA ASP A 262 23.60 19.08 5.79
C ASP A 262 24.56 20.20 5.36
N GLY A 263 24.35 20.79 4.17
CA GLY A 263 25.13 21.93 3.70
C GLY A 263 24.98 23.14 4.64
N GLN A 264 26.09 23.76 5.02
CA GLN A 264 26.09 24.92 5.93
C GLN A 264 26.95 26.06 5.40
N CYS A 265 26.67 27.28 5.86
CA CYS A 265 27.50 28.43 5.58
C CYS A 265 28.70 28.46 6.52
N THR A 266 29.89 28.27 5.96
CA THR A 266 31.16 28.35 6.69
C THR A 266 31.86 29.67 6.37
N GLY A 267 32.43 30.31 7.39
CA GLY A 267 33.23 31.52 7.20
C GLY A 267 34.44 31.26 6.32
N CYS A 268 34.66 32.11 5.33
CA CYS A 268 35.92 32.10 4.61
C CYS A 268 37.06 32.48 5.55
N SER A 269 38.20 31.83 5.35
CA SER A 269 39.38 32.05 6.18
C SER A 269 40.64 31.83 5.36
N ALA A 270 41.71 32.50 5.72
CA ALA A 270 43.03 32.22 5.22
C ALA A 270 44.01 32.33 6.39
N THR A 271 45.11 31.59 6.33
CA THR A 271 46.23 31.78 7.25
C THR A 271 47.24 32.67 6.56
N CYS A 272 47.26 33.96 6.92
CA CYS A 272 48.16 34.93 6.31
C CYS A 272 49.38 35.19 7.18
N THR A 273 50.50 35.51 6.55
CA THR A 273 51.71 35.98 7.24
C THR A 273 51.60 37.45 7.57
N THR A 274 52.39 37.92 8.55
CA THR A 274 52.54 39.35 8.87
C THR A 274 52.83 40.18 7.60
N GLY A 275 52.18 41.34 7.48
CA GLY A 275 52.23 42.17 6.27
C GLY A 275 51.14 41.86 5.25
N SER A 276 50.18 40.98 5.55
CA SER A 276 49.00 40.70 4.74
C SER A 276 47.72 40.68 5.58
N PHE A 277 46.57 40.80 4.91
CA PHE A 277 45.24 40.63 5.50
C PHE A 277 44.44 39.61 4.70
N ILE A 278 43.37 39.09 5.31
CA ILE A 278 42.45 38.14 4.68
C ILE A 278 41.49 38.92 3.79
N ASP A 279 41.66 38.80 2.48
CA ASP A 279 40.73 39.32 1.50
C ASP A 279 39.54 38.37 1.35
N LEU A 280 38.39 38.86 1.78
CA LEU A 280 37.11 38.16 1.72
C LEU A 280 36.26 38.60 0.51
N SER A 281 36.77 39.47 -0.38
CA SER A 281 36.01 40.00 -1.52
C SER A 281 35.58 38.91 -2.51
N MET A 282 36.36 37.84 -2.61
CA MET A 282 36.05 36.65 -3.42
C MET A 282 35.02 35.74 -2.74
N CYS A 283 34.80 35.90 -1.44
CA CYS A 283 33.80 35.15 -0.68
C CYS A 283 32.44 35.82 -0.73
N THR A 284 31.79 35.69 -1.89
CA THR A 284 30.51 36.35 -2.17
C THR A 284 29.29 35.65 -1.58
N GLY A 285 29.46 34.50 -0.92
CA GLY A 285 28.36 33.69 -0.38
C GLY A 285 27.77 32.67 -1.37
N SER A 286 28.20 32.65 -2.63
CA SER A 286 27.70 31.73 -3.67
C SER A 286 28.66 30.60 -4.06
N GLY A 287 29.89 30.62 -3.55
CA GLY A 287 30.88 29.57 -3.79
C GLY A 287 30.70 28.35 -2.88
N THR A 288 31.24 27.20 -3.29
CA THR A 288 31.21 25.94 -2.52
C THR A 288 32.56 25.58 -1.90
N THR A 289 33.52 26.51 -1.94
CA THR A 289 34.88 26.33 -1.45
C THR A 289 35.33 27.60 -0.75
N ASN A 290 36.26 27.46 0.19
CA ASN A 290 36.87 28.60 0.85
C ASN A 290 37.70 29.42 -0.16
N GLN A 291 37.30 30.68 -0.37
CA GLN A 291 37.98 31.61 -1.27
C GLN A 291 38.69 32.74 -0.53
N GLY A 292 38.88 32.63 0.80
CA GLY A 292 39.69 33.58 1.55
C GLY A 292 41.12 33.57 1.00
N GLN A 293 41.64 34.74 0.64
CA GLN A 293 43.00 34.89 0.10
C GLN A 293 43.79 35.88 0.92
N CYS A 294 45.12 35.75 0.90
CA CYS A 294 45.99 36.72 1.55
C CYS A 294 46.35 37.83 0.56
N THR A 295 45.96 39.05 0.89
CA THR A 295 46.31 40.25 0.13
C THR A 295 47.31 41.07 0.94
N ALA A 296 48.39 41.53 0.30
CA ALA A 296 49.38 42.36 0.95
C ALA A 296 48.75 43.66 1.43
N CYS A 297 49.12 44.10 2.64
CA CYS A 297 48.78 45.44 3.07
C CYS A 297 49.54 46.47 2.22
N SER A 298 48.88 47.59 1.97
CA SER A 298 49.40 48.65 1.11
C SER A 298 49.42 49.97 1.85
N ASP A 299 50.37 50.84 1.49
CA ASP A 299 50.52 52.18 2.05
C ASP A 299 49.19 52.95 1.96
N PRO A 300 48.60 53.39 3.08
CA PRO A 300 47.37 54.18 3.08
C PRO A 300 47.58 55.61 2.55
N GLY A 301 48.82 56.05 2.32
CA GLY A 301 49.16 57.38 1.84
C GLY A 301 49.04 58.44 2.93
N CYS A 302 49.74 58.24 4.05
CA CYS A 302 49.64 59.15 5.20
C CYS A 302 50.17 60.55 4.89
N SER A 303 49.56 61.56 5.54
CA SER A 303 49.96 62.95 5.39
C SER A 303 51.15 63.30 6.30
N ALA A 304 51.80 64.43 6.03
CA ALA A 304 52.82 64.98 6.94
C ALA A 304 52.26 65.18 8.35
N GLY A 305 53.06 64.85 9.37
CA GLY A 305 52.64 64.78 10.78
C GLY A 305 52.06 63.44 11.22
N GLN A 306 52.04 62.43 10.34
CA GLN A 306 51.58 61.07 10.63
C GLN A 306 52.66 60.02 10.30
N TYR A 307 52.51 58.81 10.83
CA TYR A 307 53.25 57.61 10.45
C TYR A 307 52.30 56.46 10.11
N ILE A 308 52.81 55.46 9.38
CA ILE A 308 52.09 54.25 9.02
C ILE A 308 52.17 53.27 10.19
N ASP A 309 51.07 53.10 10.92
CA ASP A 309 50.94 52.05 11.93
C ASP A 309 50.59 50.74 11.24
N GLN A 310 51.56 49.81 11.23
CA GLN A 310 51.41 48.49 10.61
C GLN A 310 50.90 47.42 11.59
N SER A 311 50.66 47.78 12.86
CA SER A 311 50.37 46.81 13.93
C SER A 311 49.09 46.01 13.70
N ALA A 312 48.11 46.56 13.00
CA ALA A 312 46.86 45.87 12.66
C ALA A 312 46.95 45.02 11.38
N CYS A 313 48.10 44.96 10.70
CA CYS A 313 48.37 44.08 9.56
C CYS A 313 49.22 42.86 9.96
N ASP A 314 48.70 42.08 10.89
CA ASP A 314 49.38 40.94 11.50
C ASP A 314 49.06 39.59 10.85
N GLY A 315 48.17 39.56 9.85
CA GLY A 315 47.69 38.35 9.19
C GLY A 315 46.36 37.82 9.71
N THR A 316 45.74 38.45 10.72
CA THR A 316 44.49 37.98 11.35
C THR A 316 43.25 38.77 10.96
N GLY A 317 43.40 40.02 10.49
CA GLY A 317 42.30 40.90 10.10
C GLY A 317 41.80 40.68 8.67
N SER A 318 40.59 41.18 8.38
CA SER A 318 39.94 41.10 7.05
C SER A 318 39.95 42.41 6.25
N SER A 319 40.82 43.34 6.63
CA SER A 319 40.95 44.66 6.01
C SER A 319 42.41 45.07 5.97
N ASN A 320 42.76 46.02 5.11
CA ASN A 320 44.08 46.64 5.14
C ASN A 320 44.28 47.28 6.52
N GLY A 321 45.11 46.64 7.35
CA GLY A 321 45.35 47.04 8.73
C GLY A 321 46.34 48.19 8.88
N TRP A 322 46.91 48.71 7.78
CA TRP A 322 47.76 49.89 7.85
C TRP A 322 46.89 51.13 8.04
N VAL A 323 47.11 51.84 9.14
CA VAL A 323 46.40 53.08 9.46
C VAL A 323 47.38 54.22 9.66
N CYS A 324 46.92 55.44 9.38
CA CYS A 324 47.71 56.63 9.66
C CYS A 324 47.52 57.04 11.13
N ALA A 325 48.60 56.92 11.91
CA ALA A 325 48.65 57.37 13.28
C ALA A 325 49.33 58.74 13.36
N ALA A 326 48.82 59.64 14.21
CA ALA A 326 49.45 60.94 14.42
C ALA A 326 50.77 60.77 15.19
N CYS A 327 51.83 61.40 14.66
CA CYS A 327 53.10 61.45 15.36
C CYS A 327 53.01 62.29 16.63
N GLY A 328 53.81 61.92 17.62
CA GLY A 328 54.01 62.74 18.81
C GLY A 328 52.92 62.64 19.86
N THR A 329 51.86 61.86 19.60
CA THR A 329 50.74 61.66 20.55
C THR A 329 51.18 61.03 21.87
N ALA A 330 52.26 60.24 21.86
CA ALA A 330 52.82 59.59 23.05
C ALA A 330 54.01 60.35 23.68
N LEU A 331 54.49 61.43 23.05
CA LEU A 331 55.72 62.10 23.45
C LEU A 331 55.42 63.40 24.22
N THR A 332 55.78 63.44 25.50
CA THR A 332 55.72 64.67 26.32
C THR A 332 57.12 65.27 26.43
N CYS A 333 57.33 66.43 25.82
CA CYS A 333 58.62 67.12 25.90
C CYS A 333 58.74 67.95 27.18
N THR A 334 59.97 68.05 27.69
CA THR A 334 60.25 68.86 28.89
C THR A 334 60.38 70.34 28.54
N ALA A 335 60.24 71.22 29.54
CA ALA A 335 60.42 72.66 29.34
C ALA A 335 61.82 72.96 28.75
N GLY A 336 61.87 73.83 27.75
CA GLY A 336 63.07 74.10 26.95
C GLY A 336 63.23 73.21 25.70
N GLN A 337 62.27 72.31 25.45
CA GLN A 337 62.19 71.51 24.22
C GLN A 337 60.85 71.73 23.50
N TYR A 338 60.83 71.42 22.21
CA TYR A 338 59.61 71.31 21.40
C TYR A 338 59.58 69.93 20.71
N GLN A 339 58.40 69.52 20.28
CA GLN A 339 58.22 68.28 19.55
C GLN A 339 58.52 68.49 18.06
N ASP A 340 59.61 67.90 17.58
CA ASP A 340 59.94 67.92 16.16
C ASP A 340 59.16 66.84 15.42
N LEU A 341 58.17 67.27 14.64
CA LEU A 341 57.39 66.42 13.74
C LEU A 341 57.97 66.37 12.32
N SER A 342 59.05 67.09 12.02
CA SER A 342 59.63 67.12 10.68
C SER A 342 60.08 65.75 10.13
N PRO A 343 60.52 64.78 10.96
CA PRO A 343 60.81 63.43 10.48
C PRO A 343 59.56 62.62 10.11
N CYS A 344 58.37 63.05 10.56
CA CYS A 344 57.10 62.41 10.26
C CYS A 344 56.53 62.88 8.93
N THR A 345 57.10 62.35 7.85
CA THR A 345 56.73 62.69 6.47
C THR A 345 55.49 61.95 5.95
N GLY A 346 54.90 61.06 6.75
CA GLY A 346 53.84 60.14 6.30
C GLY A 346 54.36 58.83 5.69
N SER A 347 55.68 58.64 5.58
CA SER A 347 56.29 57.46 4.96
C SER A 347 57.04 56.54 5.93
N THR A 348 57.11 56.88 7.21
CA THR A 348 57.75 56.05 8.25
C THR A 348 56.76 55.05 8.83
N ASN A 349 57.23 53.92 9.32
CA ASN A 349 56.40 52.84 9.91
C ASN A 349 56.35 52.88 11.44
N ALA A 350 56.80 53.98 12.04
CA ALA A 350 56.82 54.21 13.48
C ALA A 350 56.79 55.72 13.75
N ASP A 351 56.37 56.08 14.96
CA ASP A 351 56.50 57.44 15.48
C ASP A 351 57.99 57.77 15.64
N VAL A 352 58.49 58.63 14.75
CA VAL A 352 59.87 59.11 14.74
C VAL A 352 59.99 60.55 15.27
N SER A 353 58.92 61.08 15.87
CA SER A 353 58.98 62.39 16.51
C SER A 353 59.97 62.38 17.68
N ALA A 354 60.63 63.51 17.88
CA ALA A 354 61.63 63.65 18.93
C ALA A 354 61.48 64.99 19.65
N CYS A 355 61.91 65.04 20.91
CA CYS A 355 62.01 66.30 21.63
C CYS A 355 63.34 66.97 21.28
N VAL A 356 63.25 68.13 20.64
CA VAL A 356 64.41 68.93 20.22
C VAL A 356 64.49 70.16 21.10
N ALA A 357 65.70 70.53 21.54
CA ALA A 357 65.90 71.74 22.35
C ALA A 357 65.54 72.98 21.53
N CYS A 358 64.94 73.99 22.17
CA CYS A 358 64.72 75.28 21.52
C CYS A 358 66.06 75.98 21.27
N THR A 359 66.28 76.45 20.04
CA THR A 359 67.56 76.94 19.54
C THR A 359 67.51 78.43 19.17
N ALA A 360 66.96 79.26 20.04
CA ALA A 360 67.07 80.71 19.88
C ALA A 360 68.56 81.14 19.82
N THR A 361 68.94 81.82 18.75
CA THR A 361 70.25 82.48 18.64
C THR A 361 70.02 83.99 18.74
N CYS A 362 70.39 84.57 19.88
CA CYS A 362 70.13 85.97 20.18
C CYS A 362 71.36 86.84 19.94
N GLY A 363 71.14 88.01 19.33
CA GLY A 363 72.16 89.04 19.19
C GLY A 363 72.52 89.70 20.52
N VAL A 364 73.61 90.46 20.54
CA VAL A 364 74.06 91.22 21.72
C VAL A 364 72.96 92.19 22.17
N GLY A 365 72.66 92.21 23.47
CA GLY A 365 71.59 93.02 24.06
C GLY A 365 70.27 92.27 24.31
N PHE A 366 70.22 90.97 24.04
CA PHE A 366 69.04 90.11 24.25
C PHE A 366 69.44 88.83 25.02
N TYR A 367 68.54 88.30 25.86
CA TYR A 367 68.69 86.98 26.47
C TYR A 367 67.74 85.97 25.81
N LYS A 368 68.10 84.67 25.88
CA LYS A 368 67.25 83.59 25.37
C LYS A 368 66.08 83.41 26.32
N ASP A 369 64.88 83.62 25.81
CA ASP A 369 63.64 83.44 26.54
C ASP A 369 62.97 82.17 26.02
N PHE A 370 62.91 81.17 26.89
CA PHE A 370 62.28 79.87 26.63
C PHE A 370 60.92 79.76 27.33
N SER A 371 60.36 80.85 27.85
CA SER A 371 59.06 80.84 28.53
C SER A 371 57.93 80.31 27.63
N ASP A 372 58.02 80.55 26.32
CA ASP A 372 57.09 80.02 25.32
C ASP A 372 57.43 78.57 24.88
N CYS A 373 58.64 78.09 25.16
CA CYS A 373 59.09 76.72 24.87
C CYS A 373 58.70 75.77 26.00
N THR A 374 57.39 75.58 26.16
CA THR A 374 56.77 74.87 27.28
C THR A 374 56.76 73.34 27.15
N GLY A 375 57.27 72.78 26.04
CA GLY A 375 57.17 71.35 25.74
C GLY A 375 55.89 70.94 24.99
N ALA A 376 54.91 71.85 24.83
CA ALA A 376 53.62 71.57 24.20
C ALA A 376 53.51 72.00 22.72
N GLY A 377 54.57 72.60 22.15
CA GLY A 377 54.60 73.10 20.77
C GLY A 377 55.31 72.16 19.79
N THR A 378 54.96 72.26 18.51
CA THR A 378 55.55 71.48 17.40
C THR A 378 56.60 72.25 16.57
N ALA A 379 57.00 73.42 17.04
CA ALA A 379 57.99 74.28 16.39
C ALA A 379 58.88 74.94 17.45
N ASP A 380 60.08 75.38 17.05
CA ASP A 380 60.97 76.13 17.92
C ASP A 380 60.33 77.49 18.28
N GLN A 381 59.98 77.64 19.55
CA GLN A 381 59.39 78.87 20.12
C GLN A 381 60.42 79.66 20.94
N GLY A 382 61.70 79.30 20.88
CA GLY A 382 62.74 80.10 21.50
C GLY A 382 62.73 81.52 20.95
N LYS A 383 62.59 82.52 21.83
CA LYS A 383 62.61 83.93 21.46
C LYS A 383 63.77 84.65 22.14
N CYS A 384 64.06 85.83 21.62
CA CYS A 384 65.07 86.71 22.18
C CYS A 384 64.38 87.90 22.82
N THR A 385 64.50 88.02 24.15
CA THR A 385 63.92 89.12 24.90
C THR A 385 65.01 90.14 25.20
N ALA A 386 64.74 91.43 24.95
CA ALA A 386 65.72 92.48 25.17
C ALA A 386 66.09 92.58 26.66
N CYS A 387 67.36 92.77 26.96
CA CYS A 387 67.81 93.04 28.33
C CYS A 387 67.30 94.43 28.74
N SER A 388 66.40 94.51 29.72
CA SER A 388 65.97 95.78 30.29
C SER A 388 67.12 96.41 31.09
N ALA A 389 67.35 97.71 30.88
CA ALA A 389 68.40 98.49 31.53
C ALA A 389 68.13 98.71 33.03
#